data_AF-A0A0Q9SUZ4-F1
#
_entry.id   AF-A0A0Q9SUZ4-F1
#
_cell.length_a   1.000
_cell.length_b   1.000
_cell.length_c   1.000
_cell.angle_alpha   90.00
_cell.angle_beta   90.00
_cell.angle_gamma   90.00
#
_symmetry.space_group_name_H-M   'P 1'
#
loop_
_entity.id
_entity.type
_entity.pdbx_description
1 polymer ?
#
loop_
_entity_poly.entity_id
_entity_poly.type
_entity_poly.pdbx_seq_one_letter_code
_entity_poly.pdbx_strand_id
1 'polypeptide(L)'
;MGTATYAAAQNLVNGTPTTAIPFSSLPFTGSTDSWYQADEATDAASQRVATACNAASPIYGPAYWRYDATQASTFVVHAAEFQGIASYEPIGLAVLAGDASTVIECGTGQVDISKTGALSIAAGESRLIVAYLPAAQDSFYGPLIGVYPSSGVVPANDEPENATAITSLPFTTTQDTTLATTNFGGVGCFNKFGRGPEVWFSWNAPRTDLVQFGVTANYDVHTAVAPVVNGEVGESTCDEVISAHAGTQYLIAIWGTSDDLQQTGTFSLNAAFLPPVPALSLNIDAAGTVNKKTGVVKVSGTLGCAGGTDVPSLQGTVRQVYKRVIQSAPLSFTGVTGCATSSRWMGTATSTTYLFTGGVVDVTVTATACNQRGCSTVSAQKSVKLKVA
;
A
#
# COMPACT_ATOMS: atom_id res chain seq x y z
N MET A 1 26.00 24.01 13.15
CA MET A 1 25.76 23.02 12.07
C MET A 1 27.09 22.32 11.85
N GLY A 2 27.22 21.06 12.26
CA GLY A 2 28.43 20.30 11.99
C GLY A 2 28.47 19.95 10.50
N THR A 3 29.59 20.23 9.83
CA THR A 3 29.83 19.73 8.47
C THR A 3 29.88 18.22 8.54
N ALA A 4 28.85 17.53 8.06
CA ALA A 4 28.93 16.11 7.81
C ALA A 4 30.02 15.91 6.74
N THR A 5 31.16 15.37 7.13
CA THR A 5 32.16 14.88 6.17
C THR A 5 31.60 13.61 5.56
N TYR A 6 31.01 13.74 4.37
CA TYR A 6 30.66 12.59 3.55
C TYR A 6 31.95 11.81 3.22
N ALA A 7 31.86 10.48 3.18
CA ALA A 7 32.97 9.66 2.68
C ALA A 7 33.34 10.11 1.26
N ALA A 8 34.62 10.03 0.89
CA ALA A 8 35.07 10.38 -0.45
C ALA A 8 34.27 9.55 -1.49
N ALA A 9 33.71 10.25 -2.47
CA ALA A 9 32.94 9.64 -3.55
C ALA A 9 33.82 8.62 -4.31
N GLN A 10 33.23 7.48 -4.66
CA GLN A 10 33.93 6.39 -5.36
C GLN A 10 33.70 6.47 -6.87
N ASN A 11 34.46 5.69 -7.64
CA ASN A 11 34.17 5.48 -9.06
C ASN A 11 33.14 4.35 -9.21
N LEU A 12 32.24 4.48 -10.18
CA LEU A 12 31.26 3.45 -10.49
C LEU A 12 31.96 2.17 -10.95
N VAL A 13 31.67 1.05 -10.30
CA VAL A 13 32.23 -0.26 -10.64
C VAL A 13 31.75 -0.74 -12.01
N ASN A 14 30.57 -0.28 -12.43
CA ASN A 14 29.94 -0.58 -13.72
C ASN A 14 29.93 0.63 -14.66
N GLY A 15 30.97 1.48 -14.60
CA GLY A 15 31.06 2.74 -15.36
C GLY A 15 31.20 2.61 -16.88
N THR A 16 31.40 1.39 -17.41
CA THR A 16 31.63 1.13 -18.84
C THR A 16 30.88 -0.11 -19.33
N PRO A 17 30.68 -0.27 -20.66
CA PRO A 17 30.07 -1.47 -21.24
C PRO A 17 30.76 -2.79 -20.85
N THR A 18 32.09 -2.81 -20.70
CA THR A 18 32.84 -4.03 -20.37
C THR A 18 32.71 -4.42 -18.90
N THR A 19 32.40 -3.45 -18.05
CA THR A 19 32.15 -3.62 -16.61
C THR A 19 30.66 -3.73 -16.27
N ALA A 20 29.79 -3.80 -17.28
CA ALA A 20 28.34 -3.84 -17.09
C ALA A 20 27.93 -5.05 -16.23
N ILE A 21 27.01 -4.82 -15.29
CA ILE A 21 26.51 -5.87 -14.39
C ILE A 21 25.56 -6.78 -15.19
N PRO A 22 25.86 -8.09 -15.35
CA PRO A 22 25.03 -8.98 -16.15
C PRO A 22 23.81 -9.49 -15.38
N PHE A 23 22.68 -9.66 -16.09
CA PHE A 23 21.50 -10.36 -15.61
C PHE A 23 20.78 -11.06 -16.77
N SER A 24 19.95 -12.06 -16.49
CA SER A 24 19.36 -12.94 -17.52
C SER A 24 17.87 -13.28 -17.33
N SER A 25 17.24 -12.72 -16.29
CA SER A 25 15.83 -12.94 -15.96
C SER A 25 15.11 -11.62 -15.72
N LEU A 26 13.81 -11.60 -16.03
CA LEU A 26 12.90 -10.50 -15.72
C LEU A 26 11.84 -10.97 -14.72
N PRO A 27 11.36 -10.09 -13.81
CA PRO A 27 11.83 -8.72 -13.60
C PRO A 27 13.24 -8.69 -12.99
N PHE A 28 13.96 -7.59 -13.19
CA PHE A 28 15.26 -7.31 -12.59
C PHE A 28 15.28 -5.91 -11.99
N THR A 29 15.91 -5.76 -10.83
CA THR A 29 16.17 -4.47 -10.20
C THR A 29 17.65 -4.37 -9.86
N GLY A 30 18.27 -3.26 -10.23
CA GLY A 30 19.68 -2.99 -9.99
C GLY A 30 19.88 -1.65 -9.30
N SER A 31 20.83 -1.59 -8.38
CA SER A 31 21.27 -0.35 -7.73
C SER A 31 22.77 -0.37 -7.58
N THR A 32 23.39 0.81 -7.58
CA THR A 32 24.79 0.99 -7.21
C THR A 32 24.96 1.45 -5.74
N ASP A 33 23.86 1.83 -5.06
CA ASP A 33 23.75 2.05 -3.59
C ASP A 33 24.94 2.77 -2.90
N SER A 34 25.51 3.78 -3.57
CA SER A 34 26.67 4.51 -3.05
C SER A 34 26.77 5.92 -3.63
N TRP A 35 27.61 6.74 -3.00
CA TRP A 35 27.96 8.07 -3.49
C TRP A 35 29.11 7.98 -4.50
N TYR A 36 28.86 8.47 -5.70
CA TYR A 36 29.81 8.41 -6.81
C TYR A 36 30.21 9.79 -7.30
N GLN A 37 31.42 9.88 -7.86
CA GLN A 37 31.82 11.05 -8.62
C GLN A 37 31.08 11.05 -9.96
N ALA A 38 30.46 12.18 -10.32
CA ALA A 38 29.80 12.36 -11.60
C ALA A 38 30.84 12.81 -12.65
N ASP A 39 31.86 11.99 -12.87
CA ASP A 39 32.88 12.26 -13.88
C ASP A 39 32.28 12.17 -15.29
N GLU A 40 32.80 12.99 -16.20
CA GLU A 40 32.42 12.95 -17.61
C GLU A 40 32.81 11.61 -18.23
N ALA A 41 31.85 10.96 -18.90
CA ALA A 41 32.09 9.68 -19.54
C ALA A 41 32.69 9.85 -20.93
N THR A 42 33.95 9.44 -21.08
CA THR A 42 34.72 9.64 -22.32
C THR A 42 34.77 8.41 -23.24
N ASP A 43 34.21 7.27 -22.84
CA ASP A 43 34.23 6.06 -23.67
C ASP A 43 33.30 6.18 -24.88
N ALA A 44 33.60 5.39 -25.92
CA ALA A 44 32.88 5.47 -27.19
C ALA A 44 31.38 5.14 -27.10
N ALA A 45 30.95 4.29 -26.15
CA ALA A 45 29.52 4.00 -25.96
C ALA A 45 28.82 5.18 -25.30
N SER A 46 29.41 5.75 -24.26
CA SER A 46 28.89 6.94 -23.58
C SER A 46 28.80 8.16 -24.52
N GLN A 47 29.76 8.35 -25.43
CA GLN A 47 29.69 9.39 -26.46
C GLN A 47 28.52 9.17 -27.45
N ARG A 48 28.21 7.91 -27.79
CA ARG A 48 27.03 7.58 -28.61
C ARG A 48 25.74 7.91 -27.87
N VAL A 49 25.66 7.59 -26.58
CA VAL A 49 24.51 7.92 -25.72
C VAL A 49 24.35 9.43 -25.60
N ALA A 50 25.43 10.17 -25.34
CA ALA A 50 25.45 11.63 -25.32
C ALA A 50 24.88 12.22 -26.62
N THR A 51 25.36 11.72 -27.77
CA THR A 51 24.91 12.16 -29.09
C THR A 51 23.43 11.87 -29.34
N ALA A 52 22.98 10.65 -29.03
CA ALA A 52 21.62 10.21 -29.34
C ALA A 52 20.56 10.70 -28.34
N CYS A 53 20.90 10.71 -27.05
CA CYS A 53 19.94 10.86 -25.95
C CYS A 53 20.13 12.13 -25.12
N ASN A 54 21.28 12.81 -25.21
CA ASN A 54 21.56 14.03 -24.45
C ASN A 54 21.92 15.22 -25.35
N ALA A 55 21.35 15.29 -26.56
CA ALA A 55 21.57 16.37 -27.53
C ALA A 55 23.06 16.69 -27.80
N ALA A 56 23.89 15.64 -27.86
CA ALA A 56 25.35 15.73 -27.99
C ALA A 56 26.10 16.44 -26.84
N SER A 57 25.41 16.72 -25.73
CA SER A 57 26.06 17.14 -24.49
C SER A 57 26.64 15.92 -23.77
N PRO A 58 27.80 16.06 -23.09
CA PRO A 58 28.39 14.96 -22.34
C PRO A 58 27.43 14.37 -21.30
N ILE A 59 27.62 13.10 -20.98
CA ILE A 59 26.91 12.43 -19.88
C ILE A 59 27.89 12.13 -18.75
N TYR A 60 27.37 12.06 -17.53
CA TYR A 60 28.17 11.96 -16.32
C TYR A 60 27.76 10.75 -15.50
N GLY A 61 28.74 10.10 -14.86
CA GLY A 61 28.51 8.94 -13.99
C GLY A 61 27.63 7.83 -14.58
N PRO A 62 27.87 7.34 -15.82
CA PRO A 62 27.02 6.31 -16.40
C PRO A 62 27.18 5.00 -15.64
N ALA A 63 26.07 4.35 -15.33
CA ALA A 63 26.05 3.00 -14.75
C ALA A 63 25.46 2.04 -15.78
N TYR A 64 26.23 0.98 -16.11
CA TYR A 64 25.86 0.00 -17.12
C TYR A 64 25.37 -1.32 -16.52
N TRP A 65 24.32 -1.87 -17.11
CA TRP A 65 23.83 -3.24 -16.90
C TRP A 65 23.70 -3.95 -18.23
N ARG A 66 23.87 -5.27 -18.23
CA ARG A 66 23.74 -6.10 -19.44
C ARG A 66 22.64 -7.14 -19.27
N TYR A 67 21.60 -7.01 -20.07
CA TYR A 67 20.55 -8.02 -20.16
C TYR A 67 20.93 -9.07 -21.20
N ASP A 68 21.20 -10.29 -20.77
CA ASP A 68 21.47 -11.44 -21.65
C ASP A 68 20.19 -12.30 -21.74
N ALA A 69 19.37 -12.08 -22.77
CA ALA A 69 18.05 -12.69 -22.86
C ALA A 69 18.11 -14.19 -23.17
N THR A 70 17.55 -15.00 -22.28
CA THR A 70 17.44 -16.45 -22.47
C THR A 70 16.22 -16.85 -23.31
N GLN A 71 15.22 -15.96 -23.43
CA GLN A 71 14.00 -16.15 -24.21
C GLN A 71 13.63 -14.84 -24.89
N ALA A 72 12.89 -14.93 -26.02
CA ALA A 72 12.35 -13.75 -26.65
C ALA A 72 11.31 -13.09 -25.72
N SER A 73 11.39 -11.78 -25.55
CA SER A 73 10.51 -11.05 -24.65
C SER A 73 10.33 -9.59 -25.10
N THR A 74 9.28 -8.95 -24.56
CA THR A 74 9.12 -7.51 -24.58
C THR A 74 9.31 -7.00 -23.16
N PHE A 75 10.08 -5.94 -22.99
CA PHE A 75 10.40 -5.37 -21.69
C PHE A 75 10.40 -3.85 -21.73
N VAL A 76 10.38 -3.24 -20.55
CA VAL A 76 10.62 -1.80 -20.36
C VAL A 76 11.76 -1.62 -19.39
N VAL A 77 12.44 -0.48 -19.50
CA VAL A 77 13.48 -0.09 -18.55
C VAL A 77 13.07 1.21 -17.88
N HIS A 78 13.12 1.21 -16.57
CA HIS A 78 12.93 2.39 -15.73
C HIS A 78 14.27 2.71 -15.07
N ALA A 79 14.56 3.99 -14.93
CA ALA A 79 15.67 4.49 -14.14
C ALA A 79 15.17 5.63 -13.25
N ALA A 80 15.59 5.60 -11.99
CA ALA A 80 15.21 6.60 -11.00
C ALA A 80 16.40 6.92 -10.08
N GLU A 81 16.35 8.09 -9.45
CA GLU A 81 17.33 8.48 -8.45
C GLU A 81 16.91 7.87 -7.11
N PHE A 82 17.88 7.42 -6.31
CA PHE A 82 17.56 6.92 -4.97
C PHE A 82 17.16 8.07 -4.05
N GLN A 83 15.93 8.01 -3.55
CA GLN A 83 15.37 9.00 -2.64
C GLN A 83 16.09 8.99 -1.28
N GLY A 84 16.47 10.18 -0.79
CA GLY A 84 16.85 10.29 0.61
C GLY A 84 17.30 11.65 1.14
N ILE A 85 17.84 12.57 0.33
CA ILE A 85 18.53 13.73 0.94
C ILE A 85 18.59 15.08 0.18
N ALA A 86 18.22 15.19 -1.09
CA ALA A 86 18.23 16.49 -1.79
C ALA A 86 17.34 16.48 -3.05
N SER A 87 17.21 17.66 -3.68
CA SER A 87 16.46 17.95 -4.90
C SER A 87 16.58 16.87 -5.97
N TYR A 88 15.45 16.48 -6.55
CA TYR A 88 15.37 15.58 -7.68
C TYR A 88 16.27 16.01 -8.83
N GLU A 89 17.18 15.14 -9.23
CA GLU A 89 18.03 15.37 -10.38
C GLU A 89 17.62 14.48 -11.55
N PRO A 90 17.50 15.06 -12.76
CA PRO A 90 17.06 14.30 -13.91
C PRO A 90 18.08 13.20 -14.21
N ILE A 91 17.65 11.95 -14.19
CA ILE A 91 18.45 10.82 -14.69
C ILE A 91 18.06 10.56 -16.13
N GLY A 92 19.06 10.52 -17.01
CA GLY A 92 18.92 10.03 -18.36
C GLY A 92 18.99 8.50 -18.42
N LEU A 93 18.32 7.92 -19.40
CA LEU A 93 18.31 6.48 -19.64
C LEU A 93 18.53 6.20 -21.12
N ALA A 94 19.27 5.15 -21.44
CA ALA A 94 19.38 4.64 -22.80
C ALA A 94 19.52 3.11 -22.82
N VAL A 95 19.08 2.51 -23.93
CA VAL A 95 19.28 1.10 -24.23
C VAL A 95 20.08 0.99 -25.51
N LEU A 96 21.12 0.17 -25.50
CA LEU A 96 22.02 -0.08 -26.62
C LEU A 96 21.99 -1.55 -27.03
N ALA A 97 22.46 -1.82 -28.24
CA ALA A 97 22.84 -3.16 -28.66
C ALA A 97 23.89 -3.74 -27.70
N GLY A 98 23.94 -5.07 -27.55
CA GLY A 98 24.84 -5.76 -26.60
C GLY A 98 26.33 -5.52 -26.83
N ASP A 99 26.73 -5.12 -28.04
CA ASP A 99 28.09 -4.73 -28.42
C ASP A 99 28.35 -3.21 -28.28
N ALA A 100 27.39 -2.48 -27.72
CA ALA A 100 27.37 -1.03 -27.57
C ALA A 100 27.49 -0.24 -28.90
N SER A 101 27.33 -0.86 -30.07
CA SER A 101 27.56 -0.22 -31.36
C SER A 101 26.49 0.83 -31.71
N THR A 102 25.27 0.62 -31.24
CA THR A 102 24.08 1.40 -31.63
C THR A 102 23.20 1.65 -30.41
N VAL A 103 22.69 2.88 -30.28
CA VAL A 103 21.62 3.22 -29.33
C VAL A 103 20.30 2.78 -29.95
N ILE A 104 19.57 1.92 -29.25
CA ILE A 104 18.28 1.38 -29.67
C ILE A 104 17.17 2.35 -29.29
N GLU A 105 17.20 2.84 -28.05
CA GLU A 105 16.18 3.74 -27.52
C GLU A 105 16.76 4.65 -26.44
N CYS A 106 16.26 5.88 -26.40
CA CYS A 106 16.49 6.82 -25.31
C CYS A 106 15.26 6.81 -24.42
N GLY A 107 15.47 6.75 -23.11
CA GLY A 107 14.37 6.92 -22.17
C GLY A 107 13.81 8.33 -22.24
N THR A 108 12.49 8.41 -22.09
CA THR A 108 11.75 9.66 -21.92
C THR A 108 11.31 9.74 -20.47
N GLY A 109 11.33 10.94 -19.90
CA GLY A 109 10.99 11.11 -18.49
C GLY A 109 11.09 12.55 -18.04
N GLN A 110 10.39 12.88 -16.96
CA GLN A 110 10.49 14.17 -16.29
C GLN A 110 11.15 13.98 -14.93
N VAL A 111 12.16 14.81 -14.67
CA VAL A 111 12.91 15.15 -13.43
C VAL A 111 13.31 14.03 -12.44
N ASP A 112 12.52 12.97 -12.25
CA ASP A 112 12.68 12.00 -11.17
C ASP A 112 12.81 10.55 -11.72
N ILE A 113 12.18 10.27 -12.87
CA ILE A 113 12.15 8.95 -13.49
C ILE A 113 12.30 9.08 -15.00
N SER A 114 13.21 8.30 -15.57
CA SER A 114 13.31 8.05 -17.00
C SER A 114 12.86 6.64 -17.34
N LYS A 115 12.15 6.51 -18.46
CA LYS A 115 11.57 5.24 -18.88
C LYS A 115 11.65 5.06 -20.39
N THR A 116 11.86 3.83 -20.85
CA THR A 116 11.74 3.48 -22.27
C THR A 116 10.29 3.10 -22.63
N GLY A 117 9.97 3.15 -23.91
CA GLY A 117 8.87 2.39 -24.46
C GLY A 117 9.10 0.87 -24.37
N ALA A 118 8.21 0.13 -25.02
CA ALA A 118 8.29 -1.33 -25.08
C ALA A 118 9.39 -1.77 -26.05
N LEU A 119 10.39 -2.47 -25.52
CA LEU A 119 11.54 -2.99 -26.27
C LEU A 119 11.40 -4.49 -26.48
N SER A 120 11.55 -4.94 -27.72
CA SER A 120 11.62 -6.38 -28.04
C SER A 120 13.08 -6.86 -28.12
N ILE A 121 13.31 -8.07 -27.61
CA ILE A 121 14.60 -8.76 -27.70
C ILE A 121 14.38 -10.23 -28.06
N ALA A 122 15.22 -10.77 -28.94
CA ALA A 122 15.17 -12.18 -29.31
C ALA A 122 15.94 -13.04 -28.29
N ALA A 123 15.64 -14.34 -28.24
CA ALA A 123 16.39 -15.28 -27.42
C ALA A 123 17.86 -15.36 -27.88
N GLY A 124 18.79 -15.26 -26.94
CA GLY A 124 20.23 -15.25 -27.19
C GLY A 124 20.81 -13.89 -27.55
N GLU A 125 20.00 -12.83 -27.65
CA GLU A 125 20.50 -11.47 -27.80
C GLU A 125 20.83 -10.83 -26.46
N SER A 126 21.71 -9.82 -26.51
CA SER A 126 22.00 -8.97 -25.35
C SER A 126 21.62 -7.51 -25.61
N ARG A 127 21.30 -6.79 -24.54
CA ARG A 127 21.16 -5.32 -24.52
C ARG A 127 21.98 -4.74 -23.38
N LEU A 128 22.56 -3.57 -23.64
CA LEU A 128 23.17 -2.76 -22.59
C LEU A 128 22.18 -1.68 -22.18
N ILE A 129 22.00 -1.53 -20.89
CA ILE A 129 21.15 -0.53 -20.26
C ILE A 129 22.06 0.42 -19.53
N VAL A 130 21.88 1.72 -19.76
CA VAL A 130 22.68 2.75 -19.10
C VAL A 130 21.77 3.81 -18.49
N ALA A 131 21.96 4.05 -17.20
CA ALA A 131 21.45 5.23 -16.52
C ALA A 131 22.60 6.23 -16.34
N TYR A 132 22.35 7.52 -16.52
CA TYR A 132 23.39 8.55 -16.51
C TYR A 132 22.84 9.89 -16.04
N LEU A 133 23.71 10.80 -15.64
CA LEU A 133 23.37 12.19 -15.38
C LEU A 133 23.54 13.03 -16.66
N PRO A 134 22.55 13.86 -17.05
CA PRO A 134 22.60 14.68 -18.25
C PRO A 134 23.46 15.95 -18.08
N ALA A 135 23.88 16.28 -16.86
CA ALA A 135 24.67 17.45 -16.52
C ALA A 135 25.75 17.12 -15.46
N ALA A 136 26.81 17.93 -15.43
CA ALA A 136 27.92 17.78 -14.51
C ALA A 136 27.51 18.08 -13.07
N GLN A 137 28.04 17.30 -12.13
CA GLN A 137 27.82 17.45 -10.69
C GLN A 137 29.06 17.04 -9.90
N ASP A 138 29.15 17.43 -8.63
CA ASP A 138 30.27 17.05 -7.77
C ASP A 138 30.17 15.58 -7.34
N SER A 139 28.96 15.13 -7.00
CA SER A 139 28.66 13.76 -6.60
C SER A 139 27.17 13.49 -6.66
N PHE A 140 26.79 12.25 -6.86
CA PHE A 140 25.41 11.82 -6.85
C PHE A 140 25.26 10.45 -6.18
N TYR A 141 24.05 10.14 -5.74
CA TYR A 141 23.73 8.78 -5.32
C TYR A 141 23.45 7.95 -6.55
N GLY A 142 24.17 6.84 -6.70
CA GLY A 142 24.16 6.10 -7.95
C GLY A 142 22.77 5.59 -8.35
N PRO A 143 22.51 5.40 -9.65
CA PRO A 143 21.16 5.29 -10.16
C PRO A 143 20.55 3.92 -9.85
N LEU A 144 19.23 3.92 -9.77
CA LEU A 144 18.41 2.72 -9.68
C LEU A 144 17.88 2.36 -11.07
N ILE A 145 17.87 1.08 -11.41
CA ILE A 145 17.16 0.60 -12.60
C ILE A 145 16.17 -0.51 -12.26
N GLY A 146 15.05 -0.51 -12.97
CA GLY A 146 14.06 -1.58 -13.00
C GLY A 146 13.87 -2.04 -14.44
N VAL A 147 13.91 -3.35 -14.68
CA VAL A 147 13.68 -3.95 -16.00
C VAL A 147 12.56 -4.95 -15.86
N TYR A 148 11.41 -4.64 -16.47
CA TYR A 148 10.18 -5.39 -16.25
C TYR A 148 9.69 -6.03 -17.54
N PRO A 149 9.10 -7.23 -17.48
CA PRO A 149 8.38 -7.78 -18.61
C PRO A 149 7.20 -6.86 -18.94
N SER A 150 6.91 -6.68 -20.23
CA SER A 150 5.84 -5.81 -20.69
C SER A 150 4.99 -6.51 -21.73
N SER A 151 3.68 -6.24 -21.70
CA SER A 151 2.75 -6.67 -22.75
C SER A 151 2.95 -5.91 -24.07
N GLY A 152 3.68 -4.79 -24.05
CA GLY A 152 3.81 -3.89 -25.20
C GLY A 152 2.61 -2.97 -25.41
N VAL A 153 1.63 -2.99 -24.51
CA VAL A 153 0.39 -2.21 -24.61
C VAL A 153 0.35 -1.16 -23.50
N VAL A 154 0.29 0.12 -23.88
CA VAL A 154 -0.01 1.22 -22.95
C VAL A 154 -1.45 1.05 -22.47
N PRO A 155 -1.72 1.14 -21.15
CA PRO A 155 -3.08 1.07 -20.62
C PRO A 155 -4.02 2.08 -21.29
N ALA A 156 -5.25 1.69 -21.59
CA ALA A 156 -6.21 2.61 -22.21
C ALA A 156 -6.58 3.80 -21.30
N ASN A 157 -6.44 3.62 -19.99
CA ASN A 157 -6.71 4.60 -18.95
C ASN A 157 -5.43 5.22 -18.38
N ASP A 158 -4.44 5.43 -19.23
CA ASP A 158 -3.18 6.11 -18.89
C ASP A 158 -3.35 7.60 -18.58
N GLU A 159 -4.48 8.17 -19.02
CA GLU A 159 -4.80 9.59 -18.85
C GLU A 159 -6.13 9.76 -18.10
N PRO A 160 -6.29 10.82 -17.27
CA PRO A 160 -7.51 11.04 -16.50
C PRO A 160 -8.75 11.25 -17.39
N GLU A 161 -8.61 11.84 -18.57
CA GLU A 161 -9.70 11.96 -19.56
C GLU A 161 -10.17 10.61 -20.12
N ASN A 162 -9.33 9.58 -20.05
CA ASN A 162 -9.62 8.22 -20.51
C ASN A 162 -9.84 7.24 -19.35
N ALA A 163 -10.10 7.77 -18.14
CA ALA A 163 -10.26 6.98 -16.93
C ALA A 163 -11.33 5.88 -17.10
N THR A 164 -10.97 4.63 -16.75
CA THR A 164 -11.88 3.49 -16.82
C THR A 164 -13.07 3.68 -15.88
N ALA A 165 -14.28 3.67 -16.41
CA ALA A 165 -15.49 3.89 -15.62
C ALA A 165 -15.84 2.68 -14.73
N ILE A 166 -15.92 2.92 -13.42
CA ILE A 166 -16.52 2.02 -12.44
C ILE A 166 -18.04 2.27 -12.45
N THR A 167 -18.79 1.36 -13.06
CA THR A 167 -20.25 1.54 -13.27
C THR A 167 -21.10 1.07 -12.08
N SER A 168 -20.56 0.21 -11.21
CA SER A 168 -21.26 -0.31 -10.03
C SER A 168 -20.28 -0.78 -8.96
N LEU A 169 -20.69 -0.74 -7.68
CA LEU A 169 -19.98 -1.37 -6.57
C LEU A 169 -20.75 -2.61 -6.07
N PRO A 170 -20.08 -3.70 -5.66
CA PRO A 170 -18.62 -3.88 -5.64
C PRO A 170 -18.03 -3.97 -7.06
N PHE A 171 -16.80 -3.50 -7.20
CA PHE A 171 -16.02 -3.54 -8.44
C PHE A 171 -14.68 -4.19 -8.17
N THR A 172 -14.22 -5.01 -9.10
CA THR A 172 -12.88 -5.57 -9.08
C THR A 172 -12.30 -5.56 -10.48
N THR A 173 -11.02 -5.20 -10.59
CA THR A 173 -10.29 -5.30 -11.85
C THR A 173 -8.82 -5.54 -11.57
N THR A 174 -8.12 -6.05 -12.59
CA THR A 174 -6.67 -6.16 -12.61
C THR A 174 -6.15 -5.27 -13.73
N GLN A 175 -5.09 -4.53 -13.47
CA GLN A 175 -4.49 -3.61 -14.43
C GLN A 175 -2.97 -3.65 -14.30
N ASP A 176 -2.29 -3.44 -15.42
CA ASP A 176 -0.84 -3.33 -15.50
C ASP A 176 -0.46 -1.86 -15.71
N THR A 177 0.44 -1.32 -14.89
CA THR A 177 0.97 0.06 -14.99
C THR A 177 2.33 0.12 -15.68
N THR A 178 2.89 -1.02 -16.09
CA THR A 178 4.26 -1.14 -16.61
C THR A 178 4.53 -0.20 -17.79
N LEU A 179 3.53 0.10 -18.63
CA LEU A 179 3.65 1.02 -19.76
C LEU A 179 2.92 2.35 -19.59
N ALA A 180 2.33 2.58 -18.42
CA ALA A 180 1.69 3.87 -18.13
C ALA A 180 2.71 5.02 -18.17
N THR A 181 2.24 6.21 -18.49
CA THR A 181 2.96 7.46 -18.36
C THR A 181 2.69 8.06 -16.98
N THR A 182 3.42 9.13 -16.65
CA THR A 182 3.19 9.91 -15.44
C THR A 182 2.52 11.21 -15.86
N ASN A 183 1.29 11.47 -15.40
CA ASN A 183 0.59 12.72 -15.63
C ASN A 183 0.75 13.65 -14.41
N PHE A 184 1.26 14.86 -14.67
CA PHE A 184 1.56 15.83 -13.64
C PHE A 184 0.33 16.63 -13.17
N GLY A 185 -0.83 16.44 -13.81
CA GLY A 185 -2.02 17.26 -13.63
C GLY A 185 -3.12 16.55 -12.85
N GLY A 186 -3.22 16.80 -11.54
CA GLY A 186 -4.55 16.85 -10.91
C GLY A 186 -4.70 16.32 -9.48
N VAL A 187 -3.84 15.41 -9.01
CA VAL A 187 -3.95 14.85 -7.65
C VAL A 187 -2.76 15.24 -6.78
N GLY A 188 -3.02 15.85 -5.62
CA GLY A 188 -2.01 16.43 -4.73
C GLY A 188 -1.19 15.43 -3.92
N CYS A 189 -1.39 14.12 -4.10
CA CYS A 189 -0.76 13.07 -3.29
C CYS A 189 0.70 12.76 -3.66
N PHE A 190 1.17 13.24 -4.81
CA PHE A 190 2.52 12.96 -5.31
C PHE A 190 3.64 13.51 -4.42
N ASN A 191 3.39 14.61 -3.70
CA ASN A 191 4.40 15.18 -2.80
C ASN A 191 4.69 14.30 -1.58
N LYS A 192 3.82 13.32 -1.27
CA LYS A 192 3.92 12.45 -0.10
C LYS A 192 4.57 11.11 -0.43
N PHE A 193 4.36 10.62 -1.64
CA PHE A 193 4.68 9.24 -2.03
C PHE A 193 5.49 9.13 -3.32
N GLY A 194 6.04 10.26 -3.78
CA GLY A 194 6.70 10.30 -5.07
C GLY A 194 5.74 10.19 -6.25
N ARG A 195 6.35 10.15 -7.43
CA ARG A 195 5.67 10.08 -8.72
C ARG A 195 5.96 8.73 -9.36
N GLY A 196 5.03 8.21 -10.16
CA GLY A 196 5.26 6.99 -10.91
C GLY A 196 4.29 6.85 -12.06
N PRO A 197 4.42 5.79 -12.87
CA PRO A 197 3.45 5.47 -13.91
C PRO A 197 2.07 5.19 -13.29
N GLU A 198 1.04 5.78 -13.87
CA GLU A 198 -0.27 5.83 -13.23
C GLU A 198 -1.42 5.49 -14.17
N VAL A 199 -2.48 4.92 -13.59
CA VAL A 199 -3.70 4.61 -14.33
C VAL A 199 -4.91 5.16 -13.59
N TRP A 200 -5.93 5.50 -14.36
CA TRP A 200 -7.06 6.28 -13.88
C TRP A 200 -8.37 5.50 -13.94
N PHE A 201 -9.19 5.66 -12.91
CA PHE A 201 -10.57 5.20 -12.88
C PHE A 201 -11.51 6.35 -12.56
N SER A 202 -12.74 6.27 -13.03
CA SER A 202 -13.78 7.24 -12.70
C SER A 202 -14.99 6.54 -12.09
N TRP A 203 -15.63 7.15 -11.09
CA TRP A 203 -16.79 6.58 -10.43
C TRP A 203 -17.80 7.65 -10.07
N ASN A 204 -19.06 7.46 -10.47
CA ASN A 204 -20.17 8.32 -10.07
C ASN A 204 -20.81 7.77 -8.80
N ALA A 205 -20.73 8.51 -7.70
CA ALA A 205 -21.27 8.07 -6.42
C ALA A 205 -22.80 8.06 -6.44
N PRO A 206 -23.47 6.89 -6.34
CA PRO A 206 -24.93 6.82 -6.40
C PRO A 206 -25.58 7.26 -5.07
N ARG A 207 -24.82 7.34 -3.99
CA ARG A 207 -25.29 7.72 -2.64
C ARG A 207 -24.13 8.25 -1.79
N THR A 208 -24.48 9.00 -0.75
CA THR A 208 -23.51 9.48 0.26
C THR A 208 -23.19 8.35 1.23
N ASP A 209 -21.95 7.89 1.27
CA ASP A 209 -21.52 6.77 2.09
C ASP A 209 -19.98 6.66 2.17
N LEU A 210 -19.45 5.79 3.04
CA LEU A 210 -18.02 5.44 3.02
C LEU A 210 -17.73 4.39 1.94
N VAL A 211 -16.69 4.63 1.15
CA VAL A 211 -16.22 3.74 0.09
C VAL A 211 -14.74 3.46 0.30
N GLN A 212 -14.36 2.19 0.13
CA GLN A 212 -12.97 1.76 0.10
C GLN A 212 -12.56 1.45 -1.34
N PHE A 213 -11.39 1.93 -1.74
CA PHE A 213 -10.65 1.58 -2.95
C PHE A 213 -9.38 0.84 -2.51
N GLY A 214 -9.53 -0.43 -2.16
CA GLY A 214 -8.41 -1.27 -1.72
C GLY A 214 -7.59 -1.72 -2.92
N VAL A 215 -6.27 -1.63 -2.83
CA VAL A 215 -5.35 -2.07 -3.87
C VAL A 215 -4.46 -3.18 -3.33
N THR A 216 -4.24 -4.23 -4.13
CA THR A 216 -3.25 -5.27 -3.86
C THR A 216 -2.35 -5.40 -5.08
N ALA A 217 -1.04 -5.26 -4.89
CA ALA A 217 -0.07 -5.28 -5.97
C ALA A 217 1.13 -6.14 -5.63
N ASN A 218 1.92 -6.49 -6.66
CA ASN A 218 3.23 -7.11 -6.49
C ASN A 218 4.36 -6.08 -6.36
N TYR A 219 4.02 -4.82 -6.08
CA TYR A 219 4.90 -3.67 -5.94
C TYR A 219 4.27 -2.63 -5.00
N ASP A 220 5.03 -1.64 -4.54
CA ASP A 220 4.47 -0.59 -3.67
C ASP A 220 3.63 0.40 -4.49
N VAL A 221 2.37 0.53 -4.11
CA VAL A 221 1.32 1.20 -4.88
C VAL A 221 0.54 2.13 -3.99
N HIS A 222 0.19 3.29 -4.54
CA HIS A 222 -0.59 4.31 -3.86
C HIS A 222 -1.87 4.60 -4.62
N THR A 223 -2.86 5.09 -3.87
CA THR A 223 -4.16 5.49 -4.40
C THR A 223 -4.44 6.93 -3.99
N ALA A 224 -4.95 7.72 -4.93
CA ALA A 224 -5.45 9.05 -4.69
C ALA A 224 -6.84 9.14 -5.25
N VAL A 225 -7.74 9.78 -4.50
CA VAL A 225 -9.12 9.96 -4.90
C VAL A 225 -9.47 11.43 -4.84
N ALA A 226 -9.92 11.99 -5.95
CA ALA A 226 -10.31 13.39 -6.05
C ALA A 226 -11.75 13.52 -6.58
N PRO A 227 -12.60 14.35 -5.95
CA PRO A 227 -13.91 14.65 -6.52
C PRO A 227 -13.76 15.55 -7.76
N VAL A 228 -14.62 15.39 -8.75
CA VAL A 228 -14.74 16.34 -9.86
C VAL A 228 -15.83 17.35 -9.53
N VAL A 229 -15.48 18.62 -9.47
CA VAL A 229 -16.38 19.73 -9.11
C VAL A 229 -16.37 20.73 -10.25
N ASN A 230 -17.54 21.00 -10.85
CA ASN A 230 -17.70 21.89 -12.00
C ASN A 230 -16.81 21.53 -13.21
N GLY A 231 -16.47 20.25 -13.38
CA GLY A 231 -15.60 19.76 -14.45
C GLY A 231 -14.11 19.87 -14.17
N GLU A 232 -13.72 20.34 -12.98
CA GLU A 232 -12.33 20.42 -12.53
C GLU A 232 -12.04 19.38 -11.44
N VAL A 233 -10.80 18.91 -11.36
CA VAL A 233 -10.35 17.99 -10.31
C VAL A 233 -10.20 18.78 -9.01
N GLY A 234 -10.98 18.40 -7.99
CA GLY A 234 -10.93 18.98 -6.66
C GLY A 234 -9.76 18.45 -5.84
N GLU A 235 -9.73 18.80 -4.55
CA GLU A 235 -8.68 18.34 -3.63
C GLU A 235 -8.70 16.82 -3.46
N SER A 236 -7.57 16.18 -3.72
CA SER A 236 -7.40 14.74 -3.59
C SER A 236 -7.14 14.34 -2.15
N THR A 237 -7.70 13.21 -1.72
CA THR A 237 -7.22 12.47 -0.55
C THR A 237 -6.31 11.32 -0.99
N CYS A 238 -5.33 11.00 -0.15
CA CYS A 238 -4.41 9.88 -0.35
C CYS A 238 -4.76 8.69 0.55
N ASP A 239 -6.02 8.63 0.97
CA ASP A 239 -6.59 7.55 1.73
C ASP A 239 -7.38 6.61 0.80
N GLU A 240 -7.27 5.31 1.04
CA GLU A 240 -8.08 4.31 0.34
C GLU A 240 -9.56 4.38 0.71
N VAL A 241 -9.91 5.02 1.84
CA VAL A 241 -11.28 5.17 2.31
C VAL A 241 -11.71 6.62 2.23
N ILE A 242 -12.81 6.88 1.53
CA ILE A 242 -13.35 8.22 1.37
C ILE A 242 -14.79 8.32 1.87
N SER A 243 -15.20 9.53 2.25
CA SER A 243 -16.60 9.91 2.37
C SER A 243 -17.12 10.36 1.01
N ALA A 244 -17.77 9.45 0.29
CA ALA A 244 -18.38 9.74 -1.00
C ALA A 244 -19.68 10.56 -0.81
N HIS A 245 -19.94 11.51 -1.70
CA HIS A 245 -21.19 12.28 -1.74
C HIS A 245 -22.03 11.91 -2.96
N ALA A 246 -23.33 11.70 -2.75
CA ALA A 246 -24.26 11.34 -3.83
C ALA A 246 -24.21 12.35 -4.99
N GLY A 247 -24.10 11.85 -6.22
CA GLY A 247 -24.07 12.66 -7.44
C GLY A 247 -22.69 13.22 -7.78
N THR A 248 -21.68 13.04 -6.93
CA THR A 248 -20.30 13.45 -7.22
C THR A 248 -19.57 12.39 -8.03
N GLN A 249 -18.89 12.82 -9.10
CA GLN A 249 -17.91 11.98 -9.81
C GLN A 249 -16.59 12.03 -9.05
N TYR A 250 -15.91 10.90 -8.93
CA TYR A 250 -14.58 10.77 -8.37
C TYR A 250 -13.63 10.25 -9.45
N LEU A 251 -12.44 10.84 -9.52
CA LEU A 251 -11.28 10.26 -10.20
C LEU A 251 -10.42 9.53 -9.17
N ILE A 252 -9.97 8.35 -9.55
CA ILE A 252 -9.13 7.46 -8.73
C ILE A 252 -7.85 7.22 -9.52
N ALA A 253 -6.73 7.75 -9.04
CA ALA A 253 -5.41 7.47 -9.59
C ALA A 253 -4.76 6.34 -8.79
N ILE A 254 -4.12 5.41 -9.49
CA ILE A 254 -3.31 4.34 -8.89
C ILE A 254 -1.94 4.37 -9.55
N TRP A 255 -0.87 4.51 -8.76
CA TRP A 255 0.50 4.63 -9.24
C TRP A 255 1.48 3.94 -8.30
N GLY A 256 2.68 3.60 -8.78
CA GLY A 256 3.76 3.13 -7.92
C GLY A 256 4.58 4.28 -7.34
N THR A 257 5.15 4.07 -6.14
CA THR A 257 6.06 5.06 -5.54
C THR A 257 7.36 5.20 -6.33
N SER A 258 7.95 6.40 -6.32
CA SER A 258 9.32 6.58 -6.81
C SER A 258 10.38 6.01 -5.86
N ASP A 259 9.99 5.74 -4.61
CA ASP A 259 10.93 5.47 -3.51
C ASP A 259 11.39 4.01 -3.48
N ASP A 260 10.75 3.14 -4.27
CA ASP A 260 11.09 1.73 -4.41
C ASP A 260 11.57 1.40 -5.83
N LEU A 261 12.39 0.37 -5.91
CA LEU A 261 12.93 -0.22 -7.13
C LEU A 261 11.86 -0.87 -8.00
N GLN A 262 10.63 -1.02 -7.52
CA GLN A 262 9.52 -1.61 -8.25
C GLN A 262 8.38 -0.60 -8.39
N GLN A 263 8.53 0.35 -9.31
CA GLN A 263 7.57 1.45 -9.48
C GLN A 263 6.34 1.06 -10.32
N THR A 264 6.35 -0.14 -10.92
CA THR A 264 5.27 -0.62 -11.76
C THR A 264 5.07 -2.11 -11.67
N GLY A 265 3.93 -2.54 -12.19
CA GLY A 265 3.59 -3.93 -12.32
C GLY A 265 2.08 -4.09 -12.42
N THR A 266 1.62 -5.25 -11.96
CA THR A 266 0.19 -5.57 -11.95
C THR A 266 -0.39 -5.34 -10.56
N PHE A 267 -1.54 -4.69 -10.51
CA PHE A 267 -2.33 -4.55 -9.30
C PHE A 267 -3.76 -5.05 -9.51
N SER A 268 -4.43 -5.36 -8.40
CA SER A 268 -5.86 -5.62 -8.32
C SER A 268 -6.51 -4.50 -7.51
N LEU A 269 -7.44 -3.77 -8.13
CA LEU A 269 -8.30 -2.79 -7.45
C LEU A 269 -9.59 -3.47 -7.01
N ASN A 270 -9.94 -3.30 -5.74
CA ASN A 270 -11.25 -3.64 -5.19
C ASN A 270 -11.92 -2.36 -4.68
N ALA A 271 -13.06 -2.00 -5.26
CA ALA A 271 -13.86 -0.89 -4.78
C ALA A 271 -15.19 -1.39 -4.19
N ALA A 272 -15.53 -0.97 -2.98
CA ALA A 272 -16.77 -1.36 -2.32
C ALA A 272 -17.23 -0.33 -1.29
N PHE A 273 -18.54 -0.26 -1.04
CA PHE A 273 -19.03 0.44 0.14
C PHE A 273 -18.57 -0.28 1.40
N LEU A 274 -18.10 0.48 2.39
CA LEU A 274 -17.79 -0.11 3.68
C LEU A 274 -19.05 -0.70 4.30
N PRO A 275 -18.98 -1.88 4.96
CA PRO A 275 -20.10 -2.41 5.73
C PRO A 275 -20.61 -1.38 6.74
N PRO A 276 -21.92 -1.40 7.09
CA PRO A 276 -22.45 -0.57 8.16
C PRO A 276 -21.75 -0.88 9.49
N VAL A 277 -21.78 0.06 10.44
CA VAL A 277 -21.22 -0.14 11.79
C VAL A 277 -21.85 -1.41 12.39
N PRO A 278 -21.09 -2.26 13.12
CA PRO A 278 -21.63 -3.54 13.58
C PRO A 278 -22.89 -3.37 14.43
N ALA A 279 -23.95 -4.12 14.13
CA ALA A 279 -25.15 -4.16 14.95
C ALA A 279 -24.97 -5.21 16.06
N LEU A 280 -25.06 -4.78 17.32
CA LEU A 280 -24.91 -5.65 18.48
C LEU A 280 -26.22 -5.87 19.20
N SER A 281 -26.43 -7.10 19.66
CA SER A 281 -27.46 -7.45 20.64
C SER A 281 -26.83 -8.29 21.75
N LEU A 282 -27.17 -7.99 22.99
CA LEU A 282 -26.58 -8.65 24.16
C LEU A 282 -27.67 -9.08 25.12
N ASN A 283 -27.63 -10.34 25.51
CA ASN A 283 -28.54 -10.89 26.50
C ASN A 283 -27.76 -11.68 27.55
N ILE A 284 -28.17 -11.51 28.80
CA ILE A 284 -27.64 -12.23 29.96
C ILE A 284 -28.67 -13.31 30.33
N ASP A 285 -28.25 -14.55 30.57
CA ASP A 285 -29.14 -15.60 31.02
C ASP A 285 -29.64 -15.30 32.43
N ALA A 286 -30.89 -15.69 32.74
CA ALA A 286 -31.47 -15.44 34.07
C ALA A 286 -30.87 -16.33 35.17
N ALA A 287 -30.07 -17.33 34.80
CA ALA A 287 -29.46 -18.30 35.71
C ALA A 287 -27.93 -18.32 35.55
N GLY A 288 -27.25 -18.48 36.68
CA GLY A 288 -25.81 -18.70 36.76
C GLY A 288 -25.48 -19.74 37.82
N THR A 289 -24.20 -20.04 37.99
CA THR A 289 -23.73 -20.95 39.04
C THR A 289 -22.66 -20.31 39.91
N VAL A 290 -22.52 -20.83 41.13
CA VAL A 290 -21.46 -20.45 42.05
C VAL A 290 -20.88 -21.69 42.70
N ASN A 291 -19.55 -21.79 42.71
CA ASN A 291 -18.87 -22.85 43.45
C ASN A 291 -18.82 -22.47 44.93
N LYS A 292 -19.48 -23.23 45.81
CA LYS A 292 -19.58 -22.91 47.24
C LYS A 292 -18.23 -22.83 47.97
N LYS A 293 -17.23 -23.59 47.50
CA LYS A 293 -15.90 -23.64 48.14
C LYS A 293 -15.02 -22.46 47.72
N THR A 294 -15.06 -22.10 46.45
CA THR A 294 -14.15 -21.10 45.88
C THR A 294 -14.79 -19.73 45.69
N GLY A 295 -16.12 -19.62 45.79
CA GLY A 295 -16.87 -18.39 45.50
C GLY A 295 -16.81 -17.96 44.03
N VAL A 296 -16.31 -18.82 43.12
CA VAL A 296 -16.25 -18.49 41.69
C VAL A 296 -17.67 -18.51 41.12
N VAL A 297 -18.08 -17.38 40.57
CA VAL A 297 -19.36 -17.22 39.86
C VAL A 297 -19.15 -17.51 38.38
N LYS A 298 -20.09 -18.25 37.77
CA LYS A 298 -20.21 -18.42 36.33
C LYS A 298 -21.56 -17.87 35.87
N VAL A 299 -21.51 -16.95 34.92
CA VAL A 299 -22.68 -16.39 34.24
C VAL A 299 -22.52 -16.60 32.73
N SER A 300 -23.63 -16.68 32.02
CA SER A 300 -23.62 -16.88 30.57
C SER A 300 -24.67 -16.04 29.90
N GLY A 301 -24.60 -15.97 28.58
CA GLY A 301 -25.60 -15.30 27.78
C GLY A 301 -25.36 -15.50 26.29
N THR A 302 -26.01 -14.67 25.50
CA THR A 302 -25.85 -14.61 24.04
C THR A 302 -25.41 -13.22 23.62
N LEU A 303 -24.55 -13.17 22.61
CA LEU A 303 -24.14 -11.97 21.90
C LEU A 303 -24.47 -12.17 20.42
N GLY A 304 -25.35 -11.35 19.87
CA GLY A 304 -25.54 -11.24 18.43
C GLY A 304 -24.71 -10.10 17.88
N CYS A 305 -24.03 -10.34 16.77
CA CYS A 305 -23.21 -9.36 16.06
C CYS A 305 -23.44 -9.53 14.55
N ALA A 306 -23.72 -8.43 13.86
CA ALA A 306 -23.84 -8.40 12.40
C ALA A 306 -22.98 -7.25 11.82
N GLY A 307 -22.25 -7.51 10.73
CA GLY A 307 -21.47 -6.49 10.01
C GLY A 307 -20.09 -6.15 10.59
N GLY A 308 -19.64 -6.86 11.63
CA GLY A 308 -18.27 -6.76 12.16
C GLY A 308 -17.34 -7.83 11.57
N THR A 309 -16.07 -7.49 11.42
CA THR A 309 -14.99 -8.43 11.05
C THR A 309 -14.20 -8.89 12.28
N ASP A 310 -14.19 -8.08 13.33
CA ASP A 310 -13.38 -8.33 14.51
C ASP A 310 -14.14 -9.12 15.58
N VAL A 311 -13.39 -9.78 16.47
CA VAL A 311 -13.95 -10.45 17.65
C VAL A 311 -14.48 -9.38 18.61
N PRO A 312 -15.78 -9.39 18.96
CA PRO A 312 -16.32 -8.43 19.92
C PRO A 312 -15.63 -8.53 21.28
N SER A 313 -15.31 -7.37 21.87
CA SER A 313 -14.80 -7.28 23.24
C SER A 313 -15.97 -7.29 24.22
N LEU A 314 -15.88 -8.14 25.26
CA LEU A 314 -16.80 -8.17 26.38
C LEU A 314 -16.11 -7.67 27.64
N GLN A 315 -16.78 -6.75 28.33
CA GLN A 315 -16.41 -6.29 29.67
C GLN A 315 -17.62 -6.38 30.58
N GLY A 316 -17.41 -6.61 31.87
CA GLY A 316 -18.55 -6.70 32.77
C GLY A 316 -18.16 -6.90 34.22
N THR A 317 -19.16 -6.79 35.07
CA THR A 317 -19.03 -6.95 36.52
C THR A 317 -20.19 -7.76 37.07
N VAL A 318 -19.90 -8.48 38.14
CA VAL A 318 -20.91 -9.13 38.99
C VAL A 318 -20.91 -8.45 40.33
N ARG A 319 -22.09 -8.03 40.78
CA ARG A 319 -22.30 -7.42 42.08
C ARG A 319 -23.28 -8.24 42.90
N GLN A 320 -22.89 -8.64 44.11
CA GLN A 320 -23.76 -9.32 45.06
C GLN A 320 -23.87 -8.49 46.33
N VAL A 321 -25.10 -8.28 46.80
CA VAL A 321 -25.35 -7.79 48.15
C VAL A 321 -25.74 -8.97 49.01
N TYR A 322 -24.89 -9.32 49.98
CA TYR A 322 -25.17 -10.40 50.92
C TYR A 322 -25.11 -9.87 52.34
N LYS A 323 -26.26 -9.95 53.04
CA LYS A 323 -26.51 -9.25 54.31
C LYS A 323 -26.27 -7.74 54.17
N ARG A 324 -25.14 -7.22 54.66
CA ARG A 324 -24.76 -5.80 54.60
C ARG A 324 -23.43 -5.58 53.87
N VAL A 325 -22.91 -6.59 53.19
CA VAL A 325 -21.64 -6.54 52.47
C VAL A 325 -21.91 -6.53 50.98
N ILE A 326 -21.29 -5.59 50.26
CA ILE A 326 -21.32 -5.50 48.81
C ILE A 326 -20.06 -6.16 48.29
N GLN A 327 -20.23 -7.17 47.44
CA GLN A 327 -19.16 -7.83 46.72
C GLN A 327 -19.27 -7.44 45.25
N SER A 328 -18.14 -7.07 44.63
CA SER A 328 -18.08 -6.74 43.21
C SER A 328 -16.79 -7.29 42.63
N ALA A 329 -16.89 -7.93 41.48
CA ALA A 329 -15.72 -8.46 40.77
C ALA A 329 -15.90 -8.30 39.25
N PRO A 330 -14.82 -8.05 38.49
CA PRO A 330 -14.86 -8.06 37.04
C PRO A 330 -15.09 -9.49 36.52
N LEU A 331 -15.68 -9.58 35.33
CA LEU A 331 -15.87 -10.82 34.59
C LEU A 331 -14.71 -11.07 33.64
N SER A 332 -14.21 -12.31 33.62
CA SER A 332 -13.34 -12.84 32.58
C SER A 332 -14.17 -13.66 31.60
N PHE A 333 -14.16 -13.29 30.31
CA PHE A 333 -15.05 -13.88 29.30
C PHE A 333 -14.37 -14.96 28.45
N THR A 334 -15.15 -15.96 28.03
CA THR A 334 -14.81 -16.97 27.02
C THR A 334 -16.02 -17.26 26.11
N GLY A 335 -15.78 -17.87 24.94
CA GLY A 335 -16.83 -18.38 24.04
C GLY A 335 -17.20 -17.50 22.85
N VAL A 336 -16.77 -16.23 22.83
CA VAL A 336 -16.90 -15.36 21.64
C VAL A 336 -15.64 -15.50 20.79
N THR A 337 -15.78 -16.08 19.60
CA THR A 337 -14.67 -16.30 18.67
C THR A 337 -14.74 -15.44 17.41
N GLY A 338 -15.80 -14.65 17.24
CA GLY A 338 -16.01 -13.78 16.08
C GLY A 338 -17.37 -13.11 16.11
N CYS A 339 -17.60 -12.20 15.16
CA CYS A 339 -18.90 -11.58 14.94
C CYS A 339 -19.84 -12.59 14.25
N ALA A 340 -20.80 -13.13 15.00
CA ALA A 340 -21.83 -14.03 14.48
C ALA A 340 -23.21 -13.57 14.94
N THR A 341 -24.25 -13.97 14.19
CA THR A 341 -25.65 -13.60 14.50
C THR A 341 -26.08 -14.03 15.90
N SER A 342 -25.48 -15.08 16.45
CA SER A 342 -25.62 -15.47 17.86
C SER A 342 -24.46 -16.33 18.33
N SER A 343 -23.63 -15.81 19.24
CA SER A 343 -22.57 -16.51 19.94
C SER A 343 -22.90 -16.65 21.43
N ARG A 344 -22.69 -17.85 21.99
CA ARG A 344 -22.77 -18.06 23.43
C ARG A 344 -21.49 -17.56 24.09
N TRP A 345 -21.63 -16.85 25.20
CA TRP A 345 -20.50 -16.42 26.02
C TRP A 345 -20.65 -16.94 27.45
N MET A 346 -19.50 -17.09 28.13
CA MET A 346 -19.42 -17.41 29.54
C MET A 346 -18.48 -16.42 30.23
N GLY A 347 -18.93 -15.83 31.34
CA GLY A 347 -18.12 -14.97 32.19
C GLY A 347 -17.87 -15.63 33.54
N THR A 348 -16.62 -15.61 34.00
CA THR A 348 -16.24 -16.03 35.35
C THR A 348 -15.85 -14.83 36.20
N ALA A 349 -16.28 -14.80 37.46
CA ALA A 349 -15.88 -13.76 38.41
C ALA A 349 -15.39 -14.39 39.71
N THR A 350 -14.28 -13.86 40.22
CA THR A 350 -13.71 -14.23 41.52
C THR A 350 -13.49 -12.94 42.31
N SER A 351 -14.07 -12.86 43.50
CA SER A 351 -13.90 -11.72 44.39
C SER A 351 -12.68 -11.94 45.30
N THR A 352 -11.92 -10.87 45.53
CA THR A 352 -10.73 -10.87 46.42
C THR A 352 -11.07 -10.55 47.87
N THR A 353 -12.25 -9.99 48.14
CA THR A 353 -12.64 -9.54 49.49
C THR A 353 -13.48 -10.58 50.23
N TYR A 354 -14.48 -11.15 49.55
CA TYR A 354 -15.40 -12.15 50.11
C TYR A 354 -15.89 -13.10 49.03
N LEU A 355 -16.19 -14.35 49.40
CA LEU A 355 -16.74 -15.33 48.47
C LEU A 355 -18.16 -14.96 48.06
N PHE A 356 -18.45 -15.05 46.77
CA PHE A 356 -19.83 -15.06 46.29
C PHE A 356 -20.56 -16.30 46.80
N THR A 357 -21.86 -16.17 47.04
CA THR A 357 -22.73 -17.25 47.54
C THR A 357 -23.95 -17.44 46.65
N GLY A 358 -24.71 -18.51 46.87
CA GLY A 358 -25.99 -18.70 46.19
C GLY A 358 -26.97 -17.56 46.48
N GLY A 359 -27.84 -17.22 45.54
CA GLY A 359 -28.75 -16.08 45.68
C GLY A 359 -28.94 -15.31 44.38
N VAL A 360 -29.22 -14.01 44.48
CA VAL A 360 -29.33 -13.11 43.31
C VAL A 360 -28.09 -12.24 43.25
N VAL A 361 -27.59 -12.02 42.03
CA VAL A 361 -26.52 -11.07 41.73
C VAL A 361 -26.94 -10.15 40.60
N ASP A 362 -26.50 -8.90 40.63
CA ASP A 362 -26.65 -7.99 39.51
C ASP A 362 -25.45 -8.14 38.60
N VAL A 363 -25.71 -8.47 37.34
CA VAL A 363 -24.68 -8.64 36.31
C VAL A 363 -24.84 -7.50 35.32
N THR A 364 -23.74 -6.80 35.05
CA THR A 364 -23.65 -5.80 33.98
C THR A 364 -22.61 -6.26 32.98
N VAL A 365 -22.98 -6.31 31.70
CA VAL A 365 -22.08 -6.67 30.61
C VAL A 365 -22.19 -5.60 29.53
N THR A 366 -21.04 -5.17 29.01
CA THR A 366 -20.90 -4.28 27.87
C THR A 366 -20.17 -5.04 26.77
N ALA A 367 -20.72 -5.01 25.57
CA ALA A 367 -20.11 -5.55 24.37
C ALA A 367 -19.73 -4.40 23.43
N THR A 368 -18.53 -4.44 22.87
CA THR A 368 -18.06 -3.51 21.85
C THR A 368 -17.54 -4.28 20.64
N ALA A 369 -17.94 -3.88 19.44
CA ALA A 369 -17.42 -4.43 18.19
C ALA A 369 -17.18 -3.29 17.21
N CYS A 370 -16.08 -3.39 16.45
CA CYS A 370 -15.68 -2.39 15.49
C CYS A 370 -15.55 -3.02 14.09
N ASN A 371 -15.64 -2.16 13.09
CA ASN A 371 -15.13 -2.39 11.75
C ASN A 371 -14.47 -1.09 11.26
N GLN A 372 -14.03 -1.05 10.00
CA GLN A 372 -13.40 0.13 9.42
C GLN A 372 -14.29 1.39 9.43
N ARG A 373 -15.61 1.26 9.52
CA ARG A 373 -16.55 2.39 9.61
C ARG A 373 -16.66 2.95 11.04
N GLY A 374 -16.45 2.11 12.06
CA GLY A 374 -16.52 2.53 13.45
C GLY A 374 -16.94 1.43 14.40
N CYS A 375 -17.19 1.82 15.66
CA CYS A 375 -17.53 0.91 16.73
C CYS A 375 -18.98 1.06 17.18
N SER A 376 -19.61 -0.04 17.55
CA SER A 376 -20.88 -0.09 18.26
C SER A 376 -20.66 -0.65 19.66
N THR A 377 -21.44 -0.15 20.61
CA THR A 377 -21.42 -0.62 22.00
C THR A 377 -22.85 -0.85 22.47
N VAL A 378 -23.09 -2.01 23.09
CA VAL A 378 -24.35 -2.35 23.76
C VAL A 378 -24.07 -2.77 25.20
N SER A 379 -24.93 -2.35 26.12
CA SER A 379 -24.85 -2.77 27.52
C SER A 379 -26.13 -3.47 27.92
N ALA A 380 -26.01 -4.53 28.72
CA ALA A 380 -27.10 -5.25 29.31
C ALA A 380 -26.87 -5.38 30.81
N GLN A 381 -27.94 -5.16 31.58
CA GLN A 381 -27.95 -5.38 33.02
C GLN A 381 -29.07 -6.36 33.37
N LYS A 382 -28.77 -7.35 34.22
CA LYS A 382 -29.77 -8.33 34.64
C LYS A 382 -29.48 -8.87 36.04
N SER A 383 -30.53 -9.06 36.83
CA SER A 383 -30.44 -9.82 38.06
C SER A 383 -30.46 -11.32 37.73
N VAL A 384 -29.40 -12.03 38.10
CA VAL A 384 -29.16 -13.43 37.78
C VAL A 384 -29.25 -14.27 39.05
N LYS A 385 -30.00 -15.38 39.00
CA LYS A 385 -30.11 -16.32 40.11
C LYS A 385 -28.97 -17.34 40.07
N LEU A 386 -28.09 -17.31 41.06
CA LEU A 386 -26.98 -18.23 41.23
C LEU A 386 -27.44 -19.50 41.95
N LYS A 387 -27.28 -20.65 41.28
CA LYS A 387 -27.41 -21.97 41.87
C LYS A 387 -26.04 -22.43 42.37
N VAL A 388 -26.02 -23.08 43.53
CA VAL A 388 -24.80 -23.72 44.02
C VAL A 388 -24.52 -24.93 43.12
N ALA A 389 -23.34 -24.95 42.51
CA ALA A 389 -22.86 -26.06 41.67
C ALA A 389 -22.18 -27.15 42.50
#